data_AF-A0A7M7PY43-F1
#
_entry.id   AF-A0A7M7PY43-F1
#
_cell.length_a   1.000
_cell.length_b   1.000
_cell.length_c   1.000
_cell.angle_alpha   90.00
_cell.angle_beta   90.00
_cell.angle_gamma   90.00
#
_symmetry.space_group_name_H-M   'P 1'
#
loop_
_entity.id
_entity.type
_entity.pdbx_description
1 polymer ?
#
loop_
_entity_poly.entity_id
_entity_poly.type
_entity_poly.pdbx_seq_one_letter_code
_entity_poly.pdbx_strand_id
1 'polypeptide(L)'
;MLLQALEDFVATKFSNLSPAHRNEAIDDYKLCLRIKPRIGIFFTDGKYPASADCDNVPYEICKTHRWTRPVDCFYVAIEALAVNKNEDAIGGERNITAAVFLPELPAVNYAIAETSSHSIEQYFRSGGSLLTDIADKLFAKEADHTCFFIFLYQWQDEPTYENHHSNFLNMVLDGIKSRYAPGTYSLWGGAINDIFTIAKDENLPYQSTSFCAMGISGSSMMSWSIVIDHRMQQFEIEEKLQSFKINIHLQSSSIAFLILPTLRDNIDRSRLDIFKNIFPTITLMSIFNDKNNAVLSLDSMNFGIFSNF
;
A
#
# COMPACT_ATOMS: atom_id res chain seq x y z
N MET A 1 6.38 -7.47 -9.86
CA MET A 1 7.86 -7.51 -9.91
C MET A 1 8.36 -6.85 -8.63
N LEU A 2 9.10 -7.57 -7.79
CA LEU A 2 9.65 -7.05 -6.53
C LEU A 2 10.71 -5.98 -6.85
N LEU A 3 10.72 -4.86 -6.11
CA LEU A 3 11.69 -3.76 -6.29
C LEU A 3 13.15 -4.26 -6.22
N GLN A 4 13.43 -5.22 -5.34
CA GLN A 4 14.73 -5.88 -5.23
C GLN A 4 15.20 -6.45 -6.58
N ALA A 5 14.32 -7.06 -7.39
CA ALA A 5 14.70 -7.59 -8.69
C ALA A 5 15.04 -6.50 -9.71
N LEU A 6 14.43 -5.32 -9.59
CA LEU A 6 14.75 -4.15 -10.41
C LEU A 6 16.07 -3.52 -9.96
N GLU A 7 16.29 -3.40 -8.65
CA GLU A 7 17.53 -2.87 -8.08
C GLU A 7 18.72 -3.80 -8.32
N ASP A 8 18.55 -5.11 -8.16
CA ASP A 8 19.57 -6.13 -8.46
C ASP A 8 19.90 -6.13 -9.96
N PHE A 9 18.88 -6.03 -10.83
CA PHE A 9 19.08 -5.92 -12.27
C PHE A 9 19.83 -4.64 -12.64
N VAL A 10 19.48 -3.50 -12.04
CA VAL A 10 20.18 -2.23 -12.25
C VAL A 10 21.62 -2.31 -11.74
N ALA A 11 21.82 -2.87 -10.55
CA ALA A 11 23.13 -3.03 -9.93
C ALA A 11 24.04 -3.96 -10.73
N THR A 12 23.53 -5.08 -11.25
CA THR A 12 24.31 -6.00 -12.09
C THR A 12 24.56 -5.44 -13.49
N LYS A 13 23.51 -4.96 -14.18
CA LYS A 13 23.58 -4.53 -15.58
C LYS A 13 24.36 -3.23 -15.77
N PHE A 14 24.38 -2.35 -14.78
CA PHE A 14 25.03 -1.04 -14.85
C PHE A 14 26.17 -0.85 -13.83
N SER A 15 26.65 -1.95 -13.22
CA SER A 15 27.78 -1.98 -12.29
C SER A 15 29.03 -1.28 -12.84
N ASN A 16 29.30 -1.43 -14.13
CA ASN A 16 30.50 -0.93 -14.81
C ASN A 16 30.40 0.53 -15.27
N LEU A 17 29.25 1.20 -15.10
CA LEU A 17 29.08 2.60 -15.49
C LEU A 17 29.50 3.54 -14.36
N SER A 18 30.10 4.67 -14.73
CA SER A 18 30.31 5.78 -13.80
C SER A 18 28.96 6.30 -13.28
N PRO A 19 28.89 6.94 -12.10
CA PRO A 19 27.63 7.37 -11.51
C PRO A 19 26.76 8.24 -12.45
N ALA A 20 27.37 9.13 -13.23
CA ALA A 20 26.65 9.98 -14.19
C ALA A 20 26.04 9.18 -15.34
N HIS A 21 26.80 8.29 -15.98
CA HIS A 21 26.31 7.45 -17.09
C HIS A 21 25.35 6.35 -16.61
N ARG A 22 25.48 5.92 -15.34
CA ARG A 22 24.53 5.00 -14.72
C ARG A 22 23.14 5.62 -14.60
N ASN A 23 23.07 6.90 -14.22
CA ASN A 23 21.80 7.61 -14.10
C ASN A 23 21.10 7.77 -15.46
N GLU A 24 21.84 8.20 -16.48
CA GLU A 24 21.33 8.32 -17.84
C GLU A 24 20.81 6.97 -18.38
N ALA A 25 21.58 5.89 -18.21
CA ALA A 25 21.17 4.56 -18.64
C ALA A 25 19.94 4.01 -17.88
N ILE A 26 19.79 4.35 -16.60
CA ILE A 26 18.60 3.99 -15.80
C ILE A 26 17.37 4.75 -16.31
N ASP A 27 17.50 6.05 -16.58
CA ASP A 27 16.40 6.87 -17.06
C ASP A 27 15.96 6.46 -18.49
N ASP A 28 16.91 6.14 -19.37
CA ASP A 28 16.62 5.56 -20.69
C ASP A 28 15.89 4.21 -20.57
N TYR A 29 16.29 3.37 -19.62
CA TYR A 29 15.61 2.10 -19.38
C TYR A 29 14.18 2.31 -18.86
N LYS A 30 13.95 3.28 -17.98
CA LYS A 30 12.59 3.64 -17.50
C LYS A 30 11.71 4.10 -18.65
N LEU A 31 12.25 4.87 -19.62
CA LEU A 31 11.52 5.27 -20.83
C LEU A 31 11.11 4.07 -21.70
N CYS A 32 11.86 2.99 -21.65
CA CYS A 32 11.61 1.76 -22.40
C CYS A 32 10.62 0.79 -21.71
N LEU A 33 10.19 1.08 -20.47
CA LEU A 33 9.19 0.24 -19.79
C LEU A 33 7.85 0.32 -20.54
N ARG A 34 7.41 -0.81 -21.09
CA ARG A 34 6.13 -0.93 -21.80
C ARG A 34 4.93 -0.59 -20.91
N ILE A 35 5.06 -0.78 -19.60
CA ILE A 35 4.05 -0.48 -18.60
C ILE A 35 4.68 0.48 -17.59
N LYS A 36 4.20 1.73 -17.58
CA LYS A 36 4.66 2.76 -16.64
C LYS A 36 3.91 2.60 -15.31
N PRO A 37 4.58 2.60 -14.15
CA PRO A 37 3.88 2.63 -12.88
C PRO A 37 3.22 4.00 -12.68
N ARG A 38 1.96 3.99 -12.24
CA ARG A 38 1.22 5.21 -11.88
C ARG A 38 1.26 5.46 -10.38
N ILE A 39 1.24 4.38 -9.60
CA ILE A 39 1.35 4.39 -8.14
C ILE A 39 2.39 3.37 -7.72
N GLY A 40 3.25 3.74 -6.78
CA GLY A 40 4.11 2.82 -6.05
C GLY A 40 3.73 2.82 -4.58
N ILE A 41 3.35 1.65 -4.07
CA ILE A 41 3.17 1.41 -2.64
C ILE A 41 4.41 0.67 -2.17
N PHE A 42 5.15 1.28 -1.28
CA PHE A 42 6.40 0.76 -0.75
C PHE A 42 6.29 0.43 0.72
N PHE A 43 7.14 -0.48 1.13
CA PHE A 43 7.16 -1.04 2.46
C PHE A 43 8.57 -1.04 3.00
N THR A 44 8.78 -0.43 4.16
CA THR A 44 10.08 -0.37 4.85
C THR A 44 9.96 -1.01 6.22
N ASP A 45 11.05 -1.63 6.70
CA ASP A 45 11.13 -2.29 8.00
C ASP A 45 11.52 -1.33 9.16
N GLY A 46 11.54 -0.02 8.92
CA GLY A 46 11.80 1.02 9.94
C GLY A 46 13.22 1.03 10.50
N LYS A 47 14.13 0.19 10.00
CA LYS A 47 15.51 0.10 10.48
C LYS A 47 16.40 1.14 9.80
N TYR A 48 16.30 2.38 10.27
CA TYR A 48 17.16 3.48 9.83
C TYR A 48 18.47 3.51 10.62
N PRO A 49 19.56 4.10 10.06
CA PRO A 49 20.79 4.32 10.81
C PRO A 49 20.51 5.15 12.07
N ALA A 50 21.24 4.93 13.16
CA ALA A 50 21.09 5.72 14.40
C ALA A 50 21.32 7.25 14.22
N SER A 51 21.88 7.67 13.08
CA SER A 51 22.03 9.08 12.70
C SER A 51 20.79 9.69 12.03
N ALA A 52 19.78 8.88 11.71
CA ALA A 52 18.51 9.33 11.16
C ALA A 52 17.62 9.80 12.30
N ASP A 53 17.51 11.12 12.46
CA ASP A 53 16.45 11.72 13.26
C ASP A 53 15.09 11.50 12.55
N CYS A 54 13.96 11.64 13.27
CA CYS A 54 12.60 11.51 12.72
C CYS A 54 12.38 12.40 11.47
N ASP A 55 12.97 13.60 11.45
CA ASP A 55 12.95 14.52 10.30
C ASP A 55 13.78 14.02 9.10
N ASN A 56 14.72 13.10 9.32
CA ASN A 56 15.57 12.49 8.30
C ASN A 56 15.04 11.14 7.80
N VAL A 57 14.01 10.56 8.41
CA VAL A 57 13.38 9.32 7.92
C VAL A 57 12.88 9.46 6.48
N PRO A 58 12.12 10.52 6.11
CA PRO A 58 11.75 10.76 4.72
C PRO A 58 12.95 10.87 3.78
N TYR A 59 14.06 11.42 4.26
CA TYR A 59 15.30 11.58 3.52
C TYR A 59 16.06 10.26 3.32
N GLU A 60 16.09 9.38 4.33
CA GLU A 60 16.70 8.06 4.23
C GLU A 60 15.91 7.14 3.30
N ILE A 61 14.57 7.17 3.38
CA ILE A 61 13.69 6.56 2.38
C ILE A 61 14.05 7.18 1.01
N CYS A 62 14.06 8.50 0.85
CA CYS A 62 14.39 9.14 -0.43
C CYS A 62 15.76 8.74 -1.01
N LYS A 63 16.81 8.57 -0.18
CA LYS A 63 18.18 8.28 -0.63
C LYS A 63 18.28 7.02 -1.49
N THR A 64 17.51 5.99 -1.16
CA THR A 64 17.52 4.73 -1.92
C THR A 64 16.63 4.78 -3.14
N HIS A 65 15.54 5.56 -3.12
CA HIS A 65 14.58 5.60 -4.23
C HIS A 65 14.77 6.74 -5.20
N ARG A 66 15.59 7.76 -4.88
CA ARG A 66 15.78 8.94 -5.74
C ARG A 66 16.17 8.54 -7.17
N TRP A 67 16.92 7.46 -7.34
CA TRP A 67 17.47 7.04 -8.63
C TRP A 67 16.59 6.05 -9.39
N THR A 68 15.72 5.29 -8.71
CA THR A 68 14.95 4.19 -9.32
C THR A 68 13.49 4.52 -9.57
N ARG A 69 12.99 5.65 -9.05
CA ARG A 69 11.59 6.09 -9.22
C ARG A 69 11.29 6.72 -10.58
N PRO A 70 10.20 6.31 -11.26
CA PRO A 70 9.60 7.10 -12.31
C PRO A 70 9.01 8.43 -11.79
N VAL A 71 9.30 9.52 -12.48
CA VAL A 71 8.90 10.90 -12.06
C VAL A 71 7.37 11.11 -12.12
N ASP A 72 6.69 10.35 -12.99
CA ASP A 72 5.25 10.44 -13.23
C ASP A 72 4.38 9.59 -12.29
N CYS A 73 4.93 9.15 -11.15
CA CYS A 73 4.30 8.19 -10.25
C CYS A 73 4.01 8.83 -8.89
N PHE A 74 2.82 8.57 -8.34
CA PHE A 74 2.51 8.88 -6.95
C PHE A 74 3.07 7.78 -6.05
N TYR A 75 3.63 8.14 -4.91
CA TYR A 75 4.25 7.18 -4.01
C TYR A 75 3.64 7.22 -2.63
N VAL A 76 3.39 6.04 -2.07
CA VAL A 76 3.06 5.83 -0.66
C VAL A 76 4.14 4.91 -0.10
N ALA A 77 4.89 5.36 0.89
CA ALA A 77 5.76 4.51 1.69
C ALA A 77 5.09 4.26 3.03
N ILE A 78 5.03 2.99 3.40
CA ILE A 78 4.43 2.49 4.63
C ILE A 78 5.53 1.87 5.47
N GLU A 79 5.68 2.37 6.68
CA GLU A 79 6.57 1.77 7.66
C GLU A 79 5.88 0.59 8.35
N ALA A 80 6.64 -0.51 8.44
CA ALA A 80 6.27 -1.73 9.11
C ALA A 80 7.43 -2.15 10.01
N LEU A 81 7.17 -2.94 11.04
CA LEU A 81 8.20 -3.53 11.88
C LEU A 81 9.05 -4.57 11.11
N ALA A 82 8.41 -5.27 10.18
CA ALA A 82 9.04 -6.29 9.36
C ALA A 82 8.29 -6.47 8.04
N VAL A 83 9.05 -6.82 7.01
CA VAL A 83 8.52 -7.24 5.72
C VAL A 83 8.95 -8.68 5.49
N ASN A 84 8.02 -9.55 5.13
CA ASN A 84 8.29 -10.96 4.87
C ASN A 84 8.00 -11.25 3.41
N LYS A 85 8.78 -12.16 2.82
CA LYS A 85 8.42 -12.85 1.60
C LYS A 85 8.10 -14.29 1.99
N ASN A 86 6.84 -14.68 1.84
CA ASN A 86 6.32 -15.88 2.47
C ASN A 86 6.55 -15.84 4.00
N GLU A 87 7.19 -16.87 4.55
CA GLU A 87 7.52 -16.95 5.98
C GLU A 87 8.86 -16.30 6.33
N ASP A 88 9.67 -15.98 5.32
CA ASP A 88 11.02 -15.49 5.49
C ASP A 88 11.02 -13.97 5.63
N ALA A 89 11.58 -13.47 6.74
CA ALA A 89 11.84 -12.05 6.90
C ALA A 89 12.82 -11.59 5.82
N ILE A 90 12.43 -10.55 5.09
CA ILE A 90 13.28 -9.84 4.16
C ILE A 90 13.52 -8.44 4.74
N GLY A 91 14.69 -7.87 4.51
CA GLY A 91 15.06 -6.55 5.04
C GLY A 91 16.00 -6.58 6.26
N GLY A 92 16.80 -5.52 6.37
CA GLY A 92 17.77 -5.27 7.45
C GLY A 92 19.10 -4.68 6.95
N GLU A 93 19.47 -3.53 7.53
CA GLU A 93 20.51 -2.57 7.14
C GLU A 93 20.29 -1.91 5.76
N ARG A 94 19.29 -1.02 5.76
CA ARG A 94 18.95 0.02 4.75
C ARG A 94 17.76 -0.33 3.86
N ASN A 95 16.66 0.38 4.11
CA ASN A 95 15.65 0.84 3.14
C ASN A 95 14.64 -0.17 2.55
N ILE A 96 13.71 0.38 1.74
CA ILE A 96 12.48 -0.25 1.26
C ILE A 96 12.69 -1.70 0.87
N THR A 97 11.90 -2.54 1.50
CA THR A 97 12.05 -3.97 1.51
C THR A 97 11.14 -4.64 0.49
N ALA A 98 9.98 -4.05 0.23
CA ALA A 98 9.06 -4.51 -0.81
C ALA A 98 8.32 -3.34 -1.45
N ALA A 99 7.81 -3.58 -2.66
CA ALA A 99 7.00 -2.62 -3.39
C ALA A 99 5.93 -3.31 -4.21
N VAL A 100 4.78 -2.67 -4.34
CA VAL A 100 3.78 -2.96 -5.35
C VAL A 100 3.52 -1.73 -6.19
N PHE A 101 3.64 -1.92 -7.49
CA PHE A 101 3.37 -0.88 -8.47
C PHE A 101 2.02 -1.15 -9.12
N LEU A 102 1.13 -0.16 -9.06
CA LEU A 102 -0.09 -0.16 -9.85
C LEU A 102 0.24 0.53 -11.19
N PRO A 103 0.11 -0.18 -12.31
CA PRO A 103 0.46 0.35 -13.60
C PRO A 103 -0.54 1.39 -14.09
N GLU A 104 -0.10 2.27 -14.98
CA GLU A 104 -1.01 3.05 -15.81
C GLU A 104 -1.73 2.09 -16.77
N LEU A 105 -3.05 1.96 -16.60
CA LEU A 105 -3.89 1.11 -17.43
C LEU A 105 -4.91 1.94 -18.20
N PRO A 106 -5.16 1.63 -19.48
CA PRO A 106 -6.25 2.26 -20.22
C PRO A 106 -7.58 2.13 -19.50
N ALA A 107 -8.32 3.23 -19.44
CA ALA A 107 -9.63 3.33 -18.78
C ALA A 107 -9.61 3.06 -17.26
N VAL A 108 -8.44 3.05 -16.60
CA VAL A 108 -8.34 3.06 -15.13
C VAL A 108 -7.93 4.46 -14.67
N ASN A 109 -8.64 4.96 -13.67
CA ASN A 109 -8.44 6.25 -13.05
C ASN A 109 -8.07 6.08 -11.58
N TYR A 110 -7.13 6.89 -11.14
CA TYR A 110 -6.78 7.03 -9.74
C TYR A 110 -7.17 8.43 -9.27
N ALA A 111 -7.77 8.50 -8.08
CA ALA A 111 -8.02 9.71 -7.31
C ALA A 111 -7.30 9.53 -5.97
N ILE A 112 -6.53 10.52 -5.55
CA ILE A 112 -5.66 10.40 -4.37
C ILE A 112 -5.86 11.62 -3.51
N ALA A 113 -6.07 11.40 -2.22
CA ALA A 113 -6.20 12.44 -1.23
C ALA A 113 -5.37 12.08 -0.01
N GLU A 114 -4.60 13.05 0.46
CA GLU A 114 -3.64 12.87 1.55
C GLU A 114 -3.64 14.11 2.44
N THR A 115 -3.32 13.92 3.72
CA THR A 115 -3.19 15.02 4.68
C THR A 115 -2.29 14.64 5.86
N SER A 116 -1.81 15.67 6.57
CA SER A 116 -0.91 15.55 7.73
C SER A 116 -1.67 15.61 9.06
N SER A 117 -1.02 15.15 10.14
CA SER A 117 -1.58 15.23 11.50
C SER A 117 -1.94 16.66 11.85
N HIS A 118 -1.05 17.60 11.55
CA HIS A 118 -1.27 19.03 11.81
C HIS A 118 -2.58 19.54 11.19
N SER A 119 -2.88 19.11 9.96
CA SER A 119 -4.10 19.52 9.26
C SER A 119 -5.35 18.89 9.89
N ILE A 120 -5.29 17.61 10.24
CA ILE A 120 -6.39 16.90 10.95
C ILE A 120 -6.67 17.58 12.29
N GLU A 121 -5.63 17.90 13.05
CA GLU A 121 -5.75 18.59 14.33
C GLU A 121 -6.35 19.99 14.17
N GLN A 122 -5.86 20.76 13.20
CA GLN A 122 -6.38 22.10 12.93
C GLN A 122 -7.87 22.05 12.56
N TYR A 123 -8.28 21.04 11.78
CA TYR A 123 -9.68 20.82 11.46
C TYR A 123 -10.54 20.60 12.71
N PHE A 124 -10.10 19.79 13.68
CA PHE A 124 -10.87 19.60 14.93
C PHE A 124 -10.78 20.78 15.90
N ARG A 125 -9.67 21.55 15.90
CA ARG A 125 -9.48 22.69 16.81
C ARG A 125 -10.23 23.94 16.36
N SER A 126 -10.24 24.21 15.06
CA SER A 126 -10.74 25.48 14.51
C SER A 126 -11.75 25.32 13.37
N GLY A 127 -12.10 24.08 13.00
CA GLY A 127 -12.85 23.81 11.77
C GLY A 127 -11.98 24.01 10.53
N GLY A 128 -12.60 23.98 9.35
CA GLY A 128 -11.93 24.24 8.08
C GLY A 128 -12.54 23.47 6.92
N SER A 129 -11.89 23.57 5.76
CA SER A 129 -12.29 22.90 4.52
C SER A 129 -11.70 21.51 4.36
N LEU A 130 -10.87 21.01 5.28
CA LEU A 130 -10.08 19.80 5.07
C LEU A 130 -10.92 18.60 4.59
N LEU A 131 -12.06 18.33 5.24
CA LEU A 131 -12.92 17.22 4.84
C LEU A 131 -13.50 17.44 3.42
N THR A 132 -13.87 18.68 3.10
CA THR A 132 -14.33 19.07 1.75
C THR A 132 -13.20 18.91 0.74
N ASP A 133 -11.98 19.34 1.06
CA ASP A 133 -10.83 19.23 0.16
C ASP A 133 -10.47 17.77 -0.11
N ILE A 134 -10.55 16.90 0.90
CA ILE A 134 -10.38 15.45 0.74
C ILE A 134 -11.51 14.86 -0.10
N ALA A 135 -12.76 15.24 0.17
CA ALA A 135 -13.91 14.78 -0.59
C ALA A 135 -13.81 15.20 -2.06
N ASP A 136 -13.41 16.44 -2.34
CA ASP A 136 -13.21 16.95 -3.68
C ASP A 136 -12.09 16.17 -4.37
N LYS A 137 -10.93 15.97 -3.74
CA LYS A 137 -9.86 15.15 -4.34
C LYS A 137 -10.28 13.71 -4.61
N LEU A 138 -10.98 13.07 -3.67
CA LEU A 138 -11.41 11.68 -3.82
C LEU A 138 -12.57 11.54 -4.80
N PHE A 139 -13.48 12.50 -4.90
CA PHE A 139 -14.74 12.35 -5.64
C PHE A 139 -14.89 13.30 -6.83
N ALA A 140 -13.88 14.12 -7.17
CA ALA A 140 -13.93 15.10 -8.26
C ALA A 140 -14.08 14.49 -9.67
N LYS A 141 -13.86 13.17 -9.84
CA LYS A 141 -14.02 12.51 -11.14
C LYS A 141 -15.43 11.97 -11.31
N GLU A 142 -15.98 12.10 -12.52
CA GLU A 142 -17.31 11.58 -12.89
C GLU A 142 -17.44 10.05 -12.79
N ALA A 143 -16.31 9.33 -12.73
CA ALA A 143 -16.33 7.88 -12.61
C ALA A 143 -16.44 7.46 -11.13
N ASP A 144 -17.49 6.67 -10.84
CA ASP A 144 -17.64 6.01 -9.55
C ASP A 144 -16.48 5.04 -9.30
N HIS A 145 -15.85 5.17 -8.13
CA HIS A 145 -14.77 4.27 -7.71
C HIS A 145 -15.31 2.90 -7.33
N THR A 146 -14.67 1.87 -7.85
CA THR A 146 -14.97 0.47 -7.53
C THR A 146 -14.07 -0.05 -6.40
N CYS A 147 -12.95 0.63 -6.13
CA CYS A 147 -12.01 0.24 -5.09
C CYS A 147 -11.46 1.44 -4.33
N PHE A 148 -11.31 1.29 -3.01
CA PHE A 148 -10.69 2.27 -2.13
C PHE A 148 -9.55 1.63 -1.34
N PHE A 149 -8.38 2.27 -1.36
CA PHE A 149 -7.31 1.99 -0.40
C PHE A 149 -7.26 3.15 0.58
N ILE A 150 -7.30 2.88 1.90
CA ILE A 150 -7.29 3.91 2.93
C ILE A 150 -6.28 3.55 4.01
N PHE A 151 -5.28 4.39 4.20
CA PHE A 151 -4.28 4.24 5.23
C PHE A 151 -4.36 5.40 6.22
N LEU A 152 -4.27 5.09 7.50
CA LEU A 152 -4.27 6.06 8.59
C LEU A 152 -3.06 5.81 9.48
N TYR A 153 -2.36 6.88 9.86
CA TYR A 153 -1.30 6.80 10.86
C TYR A 153 -1.88 6.40 12.22
N GLN A 154 -1.29 5.41 12.86
CA GLN A 154 -1.71 4.93 14.17
C GLN A 154 -0.99 5.70 15.28
N TRP A 155 -1.65 6.70 15.85
CA TRP A 155 -1.12 7.45 16.98
C TRP A 155 -1.28 6.63 18.28
N GLN A 156 -0.17 6.24 18.91
CA GLN A 156 -0.19 5.38 20.11
C GLN A 156 0.06 6.13 21.42
N ASP A 157 0.76 7.27 21.37
CA ASP A 157 1.26 7.95 22.57
C ASP A 157 0.40 9.11 23.08
N GLU A 158 -0.60 9.53 22.29
CA GLU A 158 -1.45 10.69 22.63
C GLU A 158 -2.93 10.44 22.29
N PRO A 159 -3.77 10.13 23.30
CA PRO A 159 -5.18 9.76 23.10
C PRO A 159 -6.02 10.80 22.36
N THR A 160 -5.69 12.09 22.51
CA THR A 160 -6.40 13.17 21.81
C THR A 160 -6.17 13.08 20.30
N TYR A 161 -4.93 12.84 19.87
CA TYR A 161 -4.62 12.70 18.45
C TYR A 161 -5.20 11.42 17.88
N GLU A 162 -5.13 10.31 18.59
CA GLU A 162 -5.78 9.06 18.20
C GLU A 162 -7.29 9.25 17.95
N ASN A 163 -7.98 9.96 18.84
CA ASN A 163 -9.40 10.27 18.69
C ASN A 163 -9.70 11.15 17.47
N HIS A 164 -8.91 12.20 17.23
CA HIS A 164 -9.09 13.05 16.05
C HIS A 164 -8.89 12.26 14.75
N HIS A 165 -7.84 11.44 14.66
CA HIS A 165 -7.57 10.62 13.47
C HIS A 165 -8.67 9.58 13.23
N SER A 166 -9.14 8.93 14.29
CA SER A 166 -10.24 7.96 14.21
C SER A 166 -11.56 8.62 13.77
N ASN A 167 -11.88 9.78 14.34
CA ASN A 167 -13.07 10.55 13.94
C ASN A 167 -12.97 11.03 12.50
N PHE A 168 -11.78 11.48 12.08
CA PHE A 168 -11.53 11.89 10.70
C PHE A 168 -11.75 10.74 9.72
N LEU A 169 -11.18 9.57 10.00
CA LEU A 169 -11.38 8.35 9.21
C LEU A 169 -12.87 8.00 9.10
N ASN A 170 -13.60 8.02 10.22
CA ASN A 170 -15.04 7.74 10.21
C ASN A 170 -15.82 8.73 9.33
N MET A 171 -15.50 10.02 9.38
CA MET A 171 -16.13 11.03 8.52
C MET A 171 -15.87 10.76 7.03
N VAL A 172 -14.65 10.36 6.65
CA VAL A 172 -14.34 9.99 5.27
C VAL A 172 -15.07 8.71 4.85
N LEU A 173 -15.08 7.69 5.70
CA LEU A 173 -15.80 6.44 5.46
C LEU A 173 -17.30 6.65 5.30
N ASP A 174 -17.89 7.55 6.09
CA ASP A 174 -19.31 7.89 5.98
C ASP A 174 -19.58 8.68 4.68
N GLY A 175 -18.64 9.53 4.25
CA GLY A 175 -18.66 10.13 2.91
C GLY A 175 -18.72 9.07 1.81
N ILE A 176 -17.87 8.05 1.87
CA ILE A 176 -17.89 6.92 0.92
C ILE A 176 -19.24 6.18 0.98
N LYS A 177 -19.70 5.77 2.16
CA LYS A 177 -20.98 5.04 2.32
C LYS A 177 -22.18 5.85 1.84
N SER A 178 -22.14 7.18 1.97
CA SER A 178 -23.22 8.06 1.52
C SER A 178 -23.30 8.16 0.00
N ARG A 179 -22.16 8.00 -0.69
CA ARG A 179 -22.04 8.11 -2.14
C ARG A 179 -22.22 6.76 -2.85
N TYR A 180 -21.70 5.69 -2.28
CA TYR A 180 -21.65 4.37 -2.93
C TYR A 180 -22.57 3.38 -2.23
N ALA A 181 -23.38 2.66 -3.03
CA ALA A 181 -24.26 1.64 -2.48
C ALA A 181 -23.45 0.48 -1.88
N PRO A 182 -23.87 -0.09 -0.74
CA PRO A 182 -23.21 -1.26 -0.15
C PRO A 182 -23.05 -2.40 -1.18
N GLY A 183 -21.85 -2.97 -1.26
CA GLY A 183 -21.52 -4.05 -2.20
C GLY A 183 -21.12 -3.60 -3.61
N THR A 184 -21.12 -2.28 -3.90
CA THR A 184 -20.68 -1.74 -5.20
C THR A 184 -19.21 -1.31 -5.23
N TYR A 185 -18.56 -1.29 -4.06
CA TYR A 185 -17.15 -0.95 -3.93
C TYR A 185 -16.45 -1.92 -2.99
N SER A 186 -15.16 -2.13 -3.23
CA SER A 186 -14.24 -2.82 -2.32
C SER A 186 -13.44 -1.82 -1.51
N LEU A 187 -13.17 -2.15 -0.25
CA LEU A 187 -12.33 -1.33 0.63
C LEU A 187 -11.17 -2.18 1.16
N TRP A 188 -9.96 -1.60 1.13
CA TRP A 188 -8.76 -2.15 1.73
C TRP A 188 -7.96 -1.03 2.41
N GLY A 189 -7.05 -1.41 3.31
CA GLY A 189 -6.26 -0.47 4.12
C GLY A 189 -6.72 -0.42 5.58
N GLY A 190 -5.96 0.29 6.41
CA GLY A 190 -6.16 0.36 7.84
C GLY A 190 -5.14 1.27 8.52
N ALA A 191 -5.12 1.21 9.85
CA ALA A 191 -4.11 1.89 10.64
C ALA A 191 -2.71 1.29 10.39
N ILE A 192 -1.67 2.10 10.27
CA ILE A 192 -0.28 1.67 10.03
C ILE A 192 0.68 2.55 10.84
N ASN A 193 1.92 2.09 11.03
CA ASN A 193 2.90 2.76 11.88
C ASN A 193 3.24 4.15 11.36
N ASP A 194 3.83 4.26 10.17
CA ASP A 194 4.11 5.55 9.52
C ASP A 194 3.69 5.54 8.06
N ILE A 195 3.26 6.70 7.56
CA ILE A 195 2.93 6.93 6.15
C ILE A 195 3.71 8.11 5.64
N PHE A 196 4.32 7.92 4.48
CA PHE A 196 4.96 8.99 3.76
C PHE A 196 4.49 8.99 2.33
N THR A 197 4.28 10.18 1.75
CA THR A 197 3.84 10.29 0.36
C THR A 197 4.69 11.24 -0.45
N ILE A 198 4.68 11.04 -1.76
CA ILE A 198 5.25 11.99 -2.73
C ILE A 198 4.23 12.16 -3.84
N ALA A 199 3.84 13.42 -4.04
CA ALA A 199 2.97 13.81 -5.13
C ALA A 199 3.66 13.65 -6.49
N LYS A 200 2.85 13.46 -7.53
CA LYS A 200 3.32 13.36 -8.91
C LYS A 200 4.08 14.64 -9.30
N ASP A 201 5.12 14.51 -10.11
CA ASP A 201 5.88 15.62 -10.72
C ASP A 201 6.68 16.47 -9.72
N GLU A 202 6.79 16.04 -8.47
CA GLU A 202 7.61 16.70 -7.47
C GLU A 202 8.99 16.04 -7.34
N ASN A 203 10.06 16.82 -7.53
CA ASN A 203 11.41 16.47 -7.10
C ASN A 203 11.61 16.64 -5.57
N LEU A 204 10.51 16.70 -4.82
CA LEU A 204 10.49 16.96 -3.39
C LEU A 204 10.76 15.67 -2.59
N PRO A 205 11.25 15.80 -1.35
CA PRO A 205 11.33 14.66 -0.43
C PRO A 205 9.94 14.14 -0.07
N TYR A 206 9.89 12.92 0.44
CA TYR A 206 8.69 12.36 1.07
C TYR A 206 8.13 13.31 2.12
N GLN A 207 6.81 13.47 2.14
CA GLN A 207 6.08 14.23 3.13
C GLN A 207 5.50 13.27 4.18
N SER A 208 5.75 13.56 5.46
CA SER A 208 5.06 12.85 6.55
C SER A 208 3.56 13.06 6.42
N THR A 209 2.83 11.96 6.34
CA THR A 209 1.41 11.91 6.04
C THR A 209 0.71 11.10 7.11
N SER A 210 -0.45 11.55 7.54
CA SER A 210 -1.22 10.88 8.59
C SER A 210 -2.46 10.21 8.08
N PHE A 211 -2.88 10.56 6.87
CA PHE A 211 -3.98 9.94 6.18
C PHE A 211 -3.71 9.96 4.68
N CYS A 212 -3.88 8.81 4.03
CA CYS A 212 -3.82 8.69 2.58
C CYS A 212 -4.96 7.78 2.10
N ALA A 213 -5.80 8.29 1.22
CA ALA A 213 -6.85 7.54 0.57
C ALA A 213 -6.70 7.58 -0.95
N MET A 214 -7.03 6.48 -1.59
CA MET A 214 -6.95 6.29 -3.02
C MET A 214 -8.22 5.64 -3.53
N GLY A 215 -8.97 6.36 -4.36
CA GLY A 215 -10.07 5.84 -5.14
C GLY A 215 -9.57 5.33 -6.48
N ILE A 216 -9.98 4.12 -6.86
CA ILE A 216 -9.68 3.51 -8.15
C ILE A 216 -11.00 3.24 -8.86
N SER A 217 -11.10 3.75 -10.09
CA SER A 217 -12.26 3.60 -10.98
C SER A 217 -11.81 3.12 -12.35
N GLY A 218 -12.72 2.52 -13.11
CA GLY A 218 -12.45 2.18 -14.51
C GLY A 218 -13.23 0.98 -15.01
N SER A 219 -13.62 1.00 -16.29
CA SER A 219 -14.40 -0.08 -16.91
C SER A 219 -13.60 -1.38 -17.09
N SER A 220 -12.27 -1.29 -17.01
CA SER A 220 -11.35 -2.43 -17.13
C SER A 220 -10.96 -3.02 -15.77
N MET A 221 -11.44 -2.45 -14.66
CA MET A 221 -11.16 -2.92 -13.31
C MET A 221 -12.37 -3.61 -12.71
N MET A 222 -12.15 -4.79 -12.13
CA MET A 222 -13.10 -5.43 -11.23
C MET A 222 -12.45 -5.59 -9.86
N SER A 223 -13.23 -5.38 -8.82
CA SER A 223 -12.78 -5.49 -7.45
C SER A 223 -13.86 -6.13 -6.60
N TRP A 224 -13.42 -6.91 -5.62
CA TRP A 224 -14.29 -7.59 -4.68
C TRP A 224 -13.62 -7.52 -3.31
N SER A 225 -14.44 -7.44 -2.26
CA SER A 225 -13.97 -7.52 -0.89
C SER A 225 -14.87 -8.43 -0.08
N ILE A 226 -14.27 -9.11 0.89
CA ILE A 226 -15.00 -9.89 1.87
C ILE A 226 -14.45 -9.56 3.26
N VAL A 227 -15.36 -9.41 4.23
CA VAL A 227 -15.01 -9.25 5.64
C VAL A 227 -15.25 -10.58 6.35
N ILE A 228 -14.22 -11.07 7.01
CA ILE A 228 -14.26 -12.28 7.83
C ILE A 228 -14.25 -11.84 9.30
N ASP A 229 -15.24 -12.28 10.08
CA ASP A 229 -15.28 -11.99 11.51
C ASP A 229 -14.19 -12.79 12.22
N HIS A 230 -13.43 -12.12 13.09
CA HIS A 230 -12.37 -12.78 13.85
C HIS A 230 -12.88 -13.88 14.78
N ARG A 231 -14.17 -13.88 15.12
CA ARG A 231 -14.81 -14.87 16.01
C ARG A 231 -15.25 -16.13 15.28
N MET A 232 -15.25 -16.13 13.95
CA MET A 232 -15.62 -17.30 13.14
C MET A 232 -14.62 -18.44 13.38
N GLN A 233 -15.16 -19.66 13.46
CA GLN A 233 -14.37 -20.89 13.49
C GLN A 233 -13.76 -21.16 12.11
N GLN A 234 -12.66 -21.92 12.07
CA GLN A 234 -11.94 -22.21 10.83
C GLN A 234 -12.85 -22.76 9.70
N PHE A 235 -13.74 -23.71 10.00
CA PHE A 235 -14.64 -24.28 8.99
C PHE A 235 -15.63 -23.25 8.42
N GLU A 236 -16.09 -22.29 9.23
CA GLU A 236 -16.98 -21.21 8.79
C GLU A 236 -16.24 -20.24 7.87
N ILE A 237 -14.98 -19.96 8.18
CA ILE A 237 -14.10 -19.14 7.34
C ILE A 237 -13.88 -19.82 5.98
N GLU A 238 -13.57 -21.12 5.99
CA GLU A 238 -13.38 -21.93 4.78
C GLU A 238 -14.63 -21.93 3.91
N GLU A 239 -15.81 -22.23 4.47
CA GLU A 239 -17.08 -22.23 3.74
C GLU A 239 -17.37 -20.86 3.12
N LYS A 240 -17.19 -19.79 3.91
CA LYS A 240 -17.46 -18.42 3.45
C LYS A 240 -16.51 -17.99 2.32
N LEU A 241 -15.22 -18.33 2.41
CA LEU A 241 -14.23 -18.04 1.37
C LEU A 241 -14.43 -18.89 0.12
N GLN A 242 -14.85 -20.15 0.24
CA GLN A 242 -15.21 -20.99 -0.91
C GLN A 242 -16.43 -20.43 -1.64
N SER A 243 -17.47 -20.05 -0.89
CA SER A 243 -18.64 -19.38 -1.47
C SER A 243 -18.23 -18.07 -2.17
N PHE A 244 -17.38 -17.27 -1.55
CA PHE A 244 -16.84 -16.06 -2.17
C PHE A 244 -16.10 -16.35 -3.48
N LYS A 245 -15.22 -17.37 -3.49
CA LYS A 245 -14.46 -17.79 -4.68
C LYS A 245 -15.36 -18.14 -5.86
N ILE A 246 -16.49 -18.80 -5.62
CA ILE A 246 -17.45 -19.18 -6.67
C ILE A 246 -18.15 -17.96 -7.28
N ASN A 247 -18.28 -16.87 -6.51
CA ASN A 247 -19.04 -15.68 -6.89
C ASN A 247 -18.18 -14.55 -7.49
N ILE A 248 -16.87 -14.74 -7.61
CA ILE A 248 -15.95 -13.74 -8.15
C ILE A 248 -15.21 -14.27 -9.38
N HIS A 249 -14.77 -13.37 -10.25
CA HIS A 249 -14.10 -13.71 -11.50
C HIS A 249 -12.63 -13.31 -11.44
N LEU A 250 -11.79 -14.22 -10.95
CA LEU A 250 -10.34 -13.98 -10.85
C LEU A 250 -9.64 -14.25 -12.18
N GLN A 251 -8.68 -13.38 -12.49
CA GLN A 251 -7.78 -13.51 -13.64
C GLN A 251 -6.35 -13.84 -13.15
N SER A 252 -5.47 -14.25 -14.06
CA SER A 252 -4.05 -14.48 -13.73
C SER A 252 -3.32 -13.22 -13.25
N SER A 253 -3.84 -12.04 -13.60
CA SER A 253 -3.36 -10.73 -13.15
C SER A 253 -4.03 -10.24 -11.86
N SER A 254 -4.94 -11.01 -11.26
CA SER A 254 -5.59 -10.63 -10.01
C SER A 254 -4.58 -10.61 -8.85
N ILE A 255 -4.68 -9.57 -8.03
CA ILE A 255 -3.90 -9.39 -6.81
C ILE A 255 -4.88 -9.38 -5.64
N ALA A 256 -4.59 -10.19 -4.63
CA ALA A 256 -5.33 -10.18 -3.38
C ALA A 256 -4.63 -9.29 -2.36
N PHE A 257 -5.46 -8.56 -1.62
CA PHE A 257 -5.04 -7.69 -0.54
C PHE A 257 -5.76 -8.12 0.74
N LEU A 258 -5.01 -8.42 1.78
CA LEU A 258 -5.51 -8.91 3.06
C LEU A 258 -5.07 -7.99 4.18
N ILE A 259 -5.97 -7.75 5.13
CA ILE A 259 -5.64 -7.12 6.41
C ILE A 259 -6.13 -8.03 7.51
N LEU A 260 -5.23 -8.31 8.43
CA LEU A 260 -5.51 -9.07 9.62
C LEU A 260 -5.33 -8.12 10.81
N PRO A 261 -6.44 -7.66 11.42
CA PRO A 261 -6.35 -6.94 12.68
C PRO A 261 -5.90 -7.92 13.76
N THR A 262 -4.81 -7.63 14.45
CA THR A 262 -4.39 -8.48 15.57
C THR A 262 -5.09 -7.99 16.82
N LEU A 263 -5.90 -8.86 17.40
CA LEU A 263 -6.60 -8.63 18.67
C LEU A 263 -5.82 -9.22 19.86
N ARG A 264 -4.60 -9.72 19.63
CA ARG A 264 -3.78 -10.49 20.57
C ARG A 264 -2.30 -10.17 20.37
N ASP A 265 -1.45 -10.59 21.32
CA ASP A 265 0.00 -10.35 21.27
C ASP A 265 0.73 -11.15 20.15
N ASN A 266 0.03 -12.05 19.45
CA ASN A 266 0.57 -12.87 18.37
C ASN A 266 -0.30 -12.81 17.11
N ILE A 267 0.34 -12.71 15.95
CA ILE A 267 -0.30 -12.76 14.63
C ILE A 267 -0.80 -14.19 14.37
N ASP A 268 -2.11 -14.37 14.26
CA ASP A 268 -2.73 -15.64 13.88
C ASP A 268 -2.59 -15.89 12.37
N ARG A 269 -1.43 -16.45 11.99
CA ARG A 269 -1.10 -16.77 10.60
C ARG A 269 -1.90 -17.95 10.05
N SER A 270 -2.59 -18.75 10.88
CA SER A 270 -3.38 -19.89 10.40
C SER A 270 -4.48 -19.49 9.41
N ARG A 271 -4.98 -18.25 9.54
CA ARG A 271 -5.97 -17.65 8.62
C ARG A 271 -5.40 -17.37 7.24
N LEU A 272 -4.11 -17.07 7.16
CA LEU A 272 -3.38 -16.91 5.91
C LEU A 272 -3.35 -18.23 5.15
N ASP A 273 -3.11 -19.34 5.87
CA ASP A 273 -3.02 -20.67 5.27
C ASP A 273 -4.35 -21.11 4.68
N ILE A 274 -5.48 -20.81 5.35
CA ILE A 274 -6.82 -21.03 4.80
C ILE A 274 -6.97 -20.30 3.46
N PHE A 275 -6.60 -19.01 3.41
CA PHE A 275 -6.69 -18.23 2.18
C PHE A 275 -5.80 -18.82 1.07
N LYS A 276 -4.54 -19.13 1.39
CA LYS A 276 -3.58 -19.72 0.44
C LYS A 276 -4.07 -21.05 -0.12
N ASN A 277 -4.71 -21.88 0.70
CA ASN A 277 -5.27 -23.16 0.26
C ASN A 277 -6.45 -22.96 -0.71
N ILE A 278 -7.28 -21.93 -0.49
CA ILE A 278 -8.44 -21.65 -1.34
C ILE A 278 -8.05 -20.90 -2.62
N PHE A 279 -7.05 -20.02 -2.56
CA PHE A 279 -6.57 -19.17 -3.66
C PHE A 279 -5.08 -19.38 -3.98
N PRO A 280 -4.64 -20.61 -4.31
CA PRO A 280 -3.21 -20.96 -4.40
C PRO A 280 -2.47 -20.28 -5.54
N THR A 281 -3.18 -19.74 -6.54
CA THR A 281 -2.60 -19.11 -7.72
C THR A 281 -2.62 -17.58 -7.67
N ILE A 282 -3.15 -17.00 -6.60
CA ILE A 282 -3.33 -15.55 -6.48
C ILE A 282 -2.16 -14.97 -5.69
N THR A 283 -1.56 -13.91 -6.21
CA THR A 283 -0.54 -13.16 -5.46
C THR A 283 -1.23 -12.45 -4.31
N LEU A 284 -0.76 -12.69 -3.10
CA LEU A 284 -1.34 -12.12 -1.89
C LEU A 284 -0.38 -11.13 -1.24
N MET A 285 -0.89 -9.93 -0.98
CA MET A 285 -0.29 -8.97 -0.09
C MET A 285 -1.09 -8.93 1.21
N SER A 286 -0.39 -9.05 2.34
CA SER A 286 -1.02 -9.03 3.66
C SER A 286 -0.40 -7.95 4.54
N ILE A 287 -1.25 -7.18 5.24
CA ILE A 287 -0.86 -6.35 6.38
C ILE A 287 -1.38 -7.01 7.65
N PHE A 288 -0.49 -7.24 8.61
CA PHE A 288 -0.81 -7.74 9.94
C PHE A 288 -0.57 -6.60 10.92
N ASN A 289 -1.62 -6.09 11.54
CA ASN A 289 -1.47 -5.02 12.53
C ASN A 289 -1.51 -5.62 13.91
N ASP A 290 -0.37 -5.83 14.57
CA ASP A 290 -0.36 -6.02 16.02
C ASP A 290 -0.72 -4.73 16.76
N LYS A 291 -1.02 -4.81 18.06
CA LYS A 291 -1.42 -3.64 18.86
C LYS A 291 -0.43 -2.47 18.72
N ASN A 292 0.83 -2.78 18.43
CA ASN A 292 1.97 -1.88 18.40
C ASN A 292 2.65 -1.78 17.01
N ASN A 293 2.39 -2.70 16.05
CA ASN A 293 3.20 -2.85 14.83
C ASN A 293 2.42 -3.35 13.60
N ALA A 294 2.68 -2.77 12.44
CA ALA A 294 2.36 -3.39 11.15
C ALA A 294 3.48 -4.37 10.72
N VAL A 295 3.15 -5.61 10.36
CA VAL A 295 4.01 -6.55 9.63
C VAL A 295 3.43 -6.75 8.26
N LEU A 296 4.27 -6.88 7.24
CA LEU A 296 3.82 -7.08 5.87
C LEU A 296 4.30 -8.42 5.34
N SER A 297 3.45 -9.12 4.59
CA SER A 297 3.85 -10.32 3.85
C SER A 297 3.51 -10.18 2.38
N LEU A 298 4.47 -10.52 1.54
CA LEU A 298 4.25 -10.78 0.12
C LEU A 298 4.41 -12.27 -0.13
N ASP A 299 3.28 -12.93 -0.36
CA ASP A 299 3.23 -14.35 -0.66
C ASP A 299 3.23 -14.49 -2.19
N SER A 300 4.43 -14.74 -2.73
CA SER A 300 4.63 -14.95 -4.17
C SER A 300 4.37 -16.40 -4.54
N MET A 301 3.84 -16.65 -5.74
CA MET A 301 3.67 -17.99 -6.29
C MET A 301 4.92 -18.86 -6.09
N ASN A 302 4.72 -20.15 -5.84
CA ASN A 302 5.67 -21.16 -6.28
C ASN A 302 5.72 -21.07 -7.82
N PHE A 303 6.54 -20.18 -8.36
CA PHE A 303 7.04 -20.37 -9.70
C PHE A 303 7.86 -21.65 -9.64
N GLY A 304 7.23 -22.77 -10.01
CA GLY A 304 7.98 -23.92 -10.47
C GLY A 304 9.02 -23.38 -11.44
N ILE A 305 10.28 -23.65 -11.14
CA ILE A 305 11.45 -23.21 -11.87
C ILE A 305 11.19 -23.42 -13.37
N PHE A 306 10.80 -22.37 -14.08
CA PHE A 306 10.99 -22.30 -15.51
C PHE A 306 12.42 -21.83 -15.71
N SER A 307 13.34 -22.79 -15.50
CA SER A 307 14.61 -22.77 -16.18
C SER A 307 14.34 -22.89 -17.68
N ASN A 308 15.05 -22.06 -18.44
CA ASN A 308 15.09 -21.98 -19.90
C ASN A 308 14.03 -21.05 -20.52
N PHE A 309 14.39 -19.77 -20.70
CA PHE A 309 14.60 -19.17 -22.02
C PHE A 309 15.70 -18.12 -21.94
#